data_AF-E5AAZ2-F1
#
_entry.id   AF-E5AAZ2-F1
#
_cell.length_a   1.000
_cell.length_b   1.000
_cell.length_c   1.000
_cell.angle_alpha   90.00
_cell.angle_beta   90.00
_cell.angle_gamma   90.00
#
_symmetry.space_group_name_H-M   'P 1'
#
loop_
_entity.id
_entity.type
_entity.pdbx_description
1 polymer ?
#
loop_
_entity_poly.entity_id
_entity_poly.type
_entity_poly.pdbx_seq_one_letter_code
_entity_poly.pdbx_strand_id
1 'polypeptide(L)'
;MHFTKNSVVLLAGVTVVTALPFDDSKDSVHRLFARGARYATSCDRKIPNRDITYKEKAQKAFTDASQLASTTQDGKDSNGNAFTESTAFSHYFGDGDKDQVKRMNQVIYNSRLPVDDNDGGQGYWIDIACGSDQDPNCGTSVLAATSPKPGESTMVLCDRFFNANTVQTKQDLDTKKIGTRRGQWCQTGEKFPFFEVAGLTIFHEMTHLHDVGQRAGLTARPDPDGYDSAGTVDVYVKGGDDDRKHYDGMEPWQAARELKRLWDAYNADNSQYKPTTPTTENAESYAAAALEFYFLRFCEWDTILP
;
A
#
# COMPACT_ATOMS: atom_id res chain seq x y z
N MET A 1 23.19 -16.06 -71.82
CA MET A 1 23.95 -15.18 -70.91
C MET A 1 22.98 -14.24 -70.24
N HIS A 2 22.98 -14.28 -68.91
CA HIS A 2 21.96 -13.73 -68.02
C HIS A 2 22.03 -12.20 -67.89
N PHE A 3 20.87 -11.55 -67.91
CA PHE A 3 20.65 -10.25 -67.29
C PHE A 3 19.97 -10.46 -65.94
N THR A 4 20.67 -10.17 -64.84
CA THR A 4 20.11 -10.15 -63.49
C THR A 4 19.48 -8.80 -63.21
N LYS A 5 18.16 -8.80 -62.98
CA LYS A 5 17.40 -7.69 -62.40
C LYS A 5 17.50 -7.77 -60.87
N ASN A 6 17.84 -6.65 -60.25
CA ASN A 6 17.72 -6.45 -58.81
C ASN A 6 16.23 -6.37 -58.43
N SER A 7 15.81 -7.25 -57.52
CA SER A 7 14.53 -7.16 -56.83
C SER A 7 14.78 -6.73 -55.39
N VAL A 8 14.32 -5.53 -55.06
CA VAL A 8 14.11 -5.08 -53.68
C VAL A 8 12.87 -5.78 -53.17
N VAL A 9 13.00 -6.57 -52.11
CA VAL A 9 11.87 -7.13 -51.36
C VAL A 9 11.91 -6.53 -49.96
N LEU A 10 10.94 -5.64 -49.69
CA LEU A 10 10.57 -5.26 -48.32
C LEU A 10 9.95 -6.49 -47.65
N LEU A 11 10.58 -6.98 -46.59
CA LEU A 11 9.97 -7.92 -45.64
C LEU A 11 9.50 -7.12 -44.43
N ALA A 12 8.20 -6.81 -44.42
CA ALA A 12 7.49 -6.42 -43.21
C ALA A 12 7.36 -7.65 -42.30
N GLY A 13 8.19 -7.72 -41.27
CA GLY A 13 8.08 -8.71 -40.21
C GLY A 13 6.99 -8.31 -39.24
N VAL A 14 5.81 -8.94 -39.36
CA VAL A 14 4.77 -8.91 -38.32
C VAL A 14 5.21 -9.87 -37.22
N THR A 15 5.74 -9.35 -36.11
CA THR A 15 5.88 -10.13 -34.87
C THR A 15 4.51 -10.30 -34.24
N VAL A 16 3.91 -11.46 -34.46
CA VAL A 16 2.79 -11.95 -33.65
C VAL A 16 3.36 -12.25 -32.26
N VAL A 17 3.12 -11.36 -31.30
CA VAL A 17 3.32 -11.67 -29.88
C VAL A 17 2.18 -12.61 -29.50
N THR A 18 2.46 -13.91 -29.54
CA THR A 18 1.60 -14.90 -28.87
C THR A 18 1.72 -14.65 -27.37
N ALA A 19 0.68 -14.04 -26.79
CA ALA A 19 0.49 -14.01 -25.35
C ALA A 19 0.48 -15.45 -24.83
N LEU A 20 1.53 -15.81 -24.10
CA LEU A 20 1.56 -17.08 -23.37
C LEU A 20 0.50 -17.01 -22.25
N PRO A 21 -0.27 -18.08 -22.05
CA PRO A 21 -1.25 -18.13 -20.97
C PRO A 21 -0.54 -18.13 -19.62
N PHE A 22 -0.91 -17.18 -18.78
CA PHE A 22 -0.60 -17.15 -17.35
C PHE A 22 -1.29 -18.34 -16.66
N ASP A 23 -0.63 -19.50 -16.58
CA ASP A 23 -1.15 -20.62 -15.78
C ASP A 23 -0.09 -21.36 -14.93
N ASP A 24 1.07 -20.72 -14.70
CA ASP A 24 2.13 -21.23 -13.81
C ASP A 24 2.58 -20.17 -12.76
N SER A 25 1.74 -19.14 -12.56
CA SER A 25 2.17 -17.88 -11.91
C SER A 25 2.01 -17.85 -10.40
N LYS A 26 1.18 -18.68 -9.76
CA LYS A 26 0.90 -18.50 -8.32
C LYS A 26 2.13 -18.76 -7.45
N ASP A 27 2.82 -19.88 -7.63
CA ASP A 27 3.98 -20.25 -6.81
C ASP A 27 5.23 -19.38 -7.06
N SER A 28 5.41 -18.89 -8.29
CA SER A 28 6.55 -18.05 -8.67
C SER A 28 6.36 -16.59 -8.25
N VAL A 29 5.14 -16.06 -8.33
CA VAL A 29 4.74 -14.73 -7.86
C VAL A 29 4.84 -14.66 -6.34
N HIS A 30 4.27 -15.62 -5.59
CA HIS A 30 4.38 -15.64 -4.12
C HIS A 30 5.84 -15.71 -3.62
N ARG A 31 6.74 -16.37 -4.36
CA ARG A 31 8.18 -16.46 -4.04
C ARG A 31 8.99 -15.20 -4.31
N LEU A 32 8.50 -14.26 -5.12
CA LEU A 32 9.14 -12.96 -5.34
C LEU A 32 8.76 -11.98 -4.23
N PHE A 33 7.49 -11.97 -3.80
CA PHE A 33 6.99 -11.02 -2.80
C PHE A 33 7.37 -11.36 -1.35
N ALA A 34 7.68 -12.62 -1.04
CA ALA A 34 8.10 -13.04 0.31
C ALA A 34 9.59 -12.78 0.64
N ARG A 35 10.37 -12.18 -0.27
CA ARG A 35 11.82 -12.02 -0.11
C ARG A 35 12.26 -10.78 0.67
N GLY A 36 11.36 -9.86 1.00
CA GLY A 36 11.66 -8.69 1.84
C GLY A 36 11.33 -8.87 3.32
N ALA A 37 10.70 -9.97 3.72
CA ALA A 37 10.21 -10.16 5.09
C ALA A 37 10.87 -11.38 5.79
N ARG A 38 11.35 -11.18 7.01
CA ARG A 38 11.91 -12.24 7.87
C ARG A 38 10.94 -12.46 9.04
N TYR A 39 10.39 -13.67 9.15
CA TYR A 39 9.37 -13.98 10.16
C TYR A 39 10.00 -14.62 11.40
N ALA A 40 9.69 -14.07 12.57
CA ALA A 40 10.02 -14.67 13.85
C ALA A 40 9.21 -15.96 14.08
N THR A 41 9.70 -16.83 14.97
CA THR A 41 9.03 -18.08 15.36
C THR A 41 7.66 -17.85 16.01
N SER A 42 7.41 -16.65 16.54
CA SER A 42 6.09 -16.26 17.05
C SER A 42 5.00 -16.25 15.98
N CYS A 43 5.37 -16.22 14.69
CA CYS A 43 4.46 -16.31 13.55
C CYS A 43 4.14 -17.75 13.10
N ASP A 44 4.76 -18.77 13.68
CA ASP A 44 4.48 -20.18 13.33
C ASP A 44 3.18 -20.70 13.99
N ARG A 45 2.49 -19.86 14.77
CA ARG A 45 1.20 -20.15 15.40
C ARG A 45 0.10 -20.38 14.35
N LYS A 46 -0.82 -21.33 14.60
CA LYS A 46 -2.05 -21.50 13.80
C LYS A 46 -3.07 -20.42 14.15
N ILE A 47 -3.78 -19.92 13.14
CA ILE A 47 -4.94 -19.04 13.37
C ILE A 47 -6.10 -19.88 13.92
N PRO A 48 -6.74 -19.49 15.04
CA PRO A 48 -7.87 -20.23 15.59
C PRO A 48 -8.95 -20.49 14.53
N ASN A 49 -9.41 -21.75 14.45
CA ASN A 49 -10.44 -22.21 13.52
C ASN A 49 -10.09 -22.07 12.02
N ARG A 50 -8.80 -21.94 11.67
CA ARG A 50 -8.34 -21.95 10.27
C ARG A 50 -7.16 -22.90 10.11
N ASP A 51 -7.03 -23.50 8.94
CA ASP A 51 -5.88 -24.37 8.61
C ASP A 51 -4.75 -23.59 7.93
N ILE A 52 -4.44 -22.41 8.48
CA ILE A 52 -3.29 -21.60 8.08
C ILE A 52 -2.61 -21.03 9.33
N THR A 53 -1.33 -20.73 9.19
CA THR A 53 -0.50 -20.06 10.20
C THR A 53 -0.60 -18.54 10.10
N TYR A 54 -0.14 -17.87 11.14
CA TYR A 54 0.03 -16.41 11.13
C TYR A 54 0.98 -16.00 10.01
N LYS A 55 2.09 -16.73 9.85
CA LYS A 55 3.05 -16.52 8.77
C LYS A 55 2.41 -16.58 7.39
N GLU A 56 1.59 -17.58 7.09
CA GLU A 56 0.92 -17.69 5.78
C GLU A 56 -0.02 -16.52 5.50
N LYS A 57 -0.84 -16.10 6.50
CA LYS A 57 -1.69 -14.90 6.35
C LYS A 57 -0.86 -13.63 6.16
N ALA A 58 0.21 -13.46 6.93
CA ALA A 58 1.10 -12.31 6.81
C ALA A 58 1.77 -12.26 5.43
N GLN A 59 2.29 -13.39 4.93
CA GLN A 59 2.88 -13.48 3.59
C GLN A 59 1.88 -13.11 2.48
N LYS A 60 0.62 -13.54 2.64
CA LYS A 60 -0.46 -13.15 1.73
C LYS A 60 -0.71 -11.64 1.76
N ALA A 61 -0.80 -11.04 2.94
CA ALA A 61 -0.99 -9.60 3.10
C ALA A 61 0.20 -8.77 2.53
N PHE A 62 1.44 -9.22 2.71
CA PHE A 62 2.62 -8.62 2.07
C PHE A 62 2.59 -8.71 0.54
N THR A 63 2.11 -9.84 0.01
CA THR A 63 1.89 -10.01 -1.43
C THR A 63 0.85 -9.00 -1.93
N ASP A 64 -0.25 -8.83 -1.20
CA ASP A 64 -1.29 -7.87 -1.54
C ASP A 64 -0.79 -6.43 -1.48
N ALA A 65 -0.05 -6.04 -0.43
CA ALA A 65 0.57 -4.70 -0.34
C ALA A 65 1.49 -4.42 -1.53
N SER A 66 2.29 -5.41 -1.93
CA SER A 66 3.16 -5.30 -3.10
C SER A 66 2.36 -5.17 -4.41
N GLN A 67 1.23 -5.87 -4.52
CA GLN A 67 0.33 -5.76 -5.66
C GLN A 67 -0.32 -4.38 -5.74
N LEU A 68 -0.71 -3.79 -4.60
CA LEU A 68 -1.19 -2.40 -4.53
C LEU A 68 -0.10 -1.44 -5.03
N ALA A 69 1.12 -1.56 -4.51
CA ALA A 69 2.25 -0.69 -4.91
C ALA A 69 2.57 -0.82 -6.41
N SER A 70 2.65 -2.06 -6.91
CA SER A 70 2.85 -2.34 -8.34
C SER A 70 1.75 -1.73 -9.20
N THR A 71 0.50 -1.76 -8.74
CA THR A 71 -0.63 -1.20 -9.49
C THR A 71 -0.47 0.31 -9.62
N THR A 72 0.04 1.01 -8.60
CA THR A 72 0.29 2.46 -8.69
C THR A 72 1.42 2.87 -9.63
N GLN A 73 2.37 1.98 -9.94
CA GLN A 73 3.51 2.29 -10.82
C GLN A 73 3.15 2.17 -12.30
N ASP A 74 2.53 1.06 -12.68
CA ASP A 74 2.33 0.68 -14.09
C ASP A 74 0.85 0.70 -14.49
N GLY A 75 -0.04 1.03 -13.55
CA GLY A 75 -1.47 1.00 -13.74
C GLY A 75 -2.02 2.24 -14.42
N LYS A 76 -3.18 2.02 -15.05
CA LYS A 76 -4.10 3.03 -15.57
C LYS A 76 -5.52 2.69 -15.11
N ASP A 77 -6.33 3.70 -14.83
CA ASP A 77 -7.77 3.56 -14.56
C ASP A 77 -8.59 3.32 -15.85
N SER A 78 -9.92 3.26 -15.74
CA SER A 78 -10.84 3.07 -16.89
C SER A 78 -10.72 4.18 -17.95
N ASN A 79 -10.31 5.38 -17.54
CA ASN A 79 -10.14 6.55 -18.39
C ASN A 79 -8.72 6.66 -18.98
N GLY A 80 -7.83 5.74 -18.62
CA GLY A 80 -6.44 5.72 -19.08
C GLY A 80 -5.50 6.63 -18.29
N ASN A 81 -5.96 7.22 -17.18
CA ASN A 81 -5.15 8.08 -16.31
C ASN A 81 -4.17 7.25 -15.48
N ALA A 82 -2.97 7.77 -15.27
CA ALA A 82 -2.04 7.19 -14.30
C ALA A 82 -2.54 7.36 -12.86
N PHE A 83 -1.93 6.67 -11.90
CA PHE A 83 -2.28 6.79 -10.48
C PHE A 83 -2.34 8.24 -10.01
N THR A 84 -1.30 9.02 -10.28
CA THR A 84 -1.17 10.44 -9.89
C THR A 84 -2.14 11.39 -10.61
N GLU A 85 -2.92 10.89 -11.55
CA GLU A 85 -3.93 11.64 -12.31
C GLU A 85 -5.36 11.16 -11.98
N SER A 86 -5.49 10.13 -11.13
CA SER A 86 -6.76 9.49 -10.79
C SER A 86 -7.47 10.16 -9.61
N THR A 87 -8.78 9.90 -9.48
CA THR A 87 -9.55 10.37 -8.32
C THR A 87 -9.02 9.78 -7.02
N ALA A 88 -8.54 8.54 -7.05
CA ALA A 88 -7.92 7.86 -5.92
C ALA A 88 -6.69 8.61 -5.37
N PHE A 89 -5.92 9.28 -6.22
CA PHE A 89 -4.83 10.15 -5.75
C PHE A 89 -5.38 11.46 -5.15
N SER A 90 -6.29 12.12 -5.87
CA SER A 90 -6.79 13.45 -5.49
C SER A 90 -7.57 13.49 -4.16
N HIS A 91 -8.12 12.35 -3.72
CA HIS A 91 -8.76 12.22 -2.42
C HIS A 91 -7.80 12.40 -1.23
N TYR A 92 -6.51 12.18 -1.44
CA TYR A 92 -5.52 12.11 -0.35
C TYR A 92 -4.34 13.08 -0.55
N PHE A 93 -4.05 13.48 -1.79
CA PHE A 93 -2.82 14.20 -2.14
C PHE A 93 -3.08 15.36 -3.09
N GLY A 94 -2.28 16.41 -2.96
CA GLY A 94 -2.30 17.57 -3.85
C GLY A 94 -1.40 17.38 -5.07
N ASP A 95 -1.52 18.25 -6.07
CA ASP A 95 -0.68 18.17 -7.28
C ASP A 95 0.82 18.26 -6.98
N GLY A 96 1.21 19.01 -5.94
CA GLY A 96 2.60 19.12 -5.49
C GLY A 96 3.18 17.84 -4.88
N ASP A 97 2.34 16.87 -4.53
CA ASP A 97 2.75 15.65 -3.82
C ASP A 97 3.16 14.52 -4.77
N LYS A 98 2.90 14.65 -6.08
CA LYS A 98 3.01 13.55 -7.08
C LYS A 98 4.37 12.85 -7.05
N ASP A 99 5.45 13.62 -7.07
CA ASP A 99 6.80 13.06 -7.09
C ASP A 99 7.14 12.32 -5.80
N GLN A 100 6.75 12.89 -4.65
CA GLN A 100 6.97 12.26 -3.35
C GLN A 100 6.18 10.96 -3.24
N VAL A 101 4.93 10.97 -3.70
CA VAL A 101 4.06 9.80 -3.64
C VAL A 101 4.52 8.70 -4.57
N LYS A 102 4.95 9.05 -5.79
CA LYS A 102 5.52 8.09 -6.73
C LYS A 102 6.77 7.41 -6.15
N ARG A 103 7.67 8.17 -5.52
CA ARG A 103 8.87 7.63 -4.87
C ARG A 103 8.53 6.70 -3.71
N MET A 104 7.60 7.07 -2.83
CA MET A 104 7.15 6.20 -1.72
C MET A 104 6.64 4.85 -2.25
N ASN A 105 5.70 4.88 -3.20
CA ASN A 105 5.15 3.66 -3.76
C ASN A 105 6.19 2.82 -4.52
N GLN A 106 7.19 3.47 -5.14
CA GLN A 106 8.30 2.78 -5.79
C GLN A 106 9.17 2.04 -4.76
N VAL A 107 9.48 2.66 -3.62
CA VAL A 107 10.26 2.02 -2.55
C VAL A 107 9.50 0.82 -2.01
N ILE A 108 8.21 0.97 -1.70
CA ILE A 108 7.35 -0.13 -1.21
C ILE A 108 7.29 -1.25 -2.25
N TYR A 109 7.11 -0.93 -3.52
CA TYR A 109 7.16 -1.91 -4.61
C TYR A 109 8.50 -2.65 -4.67
N ASN A 110 9.61 -1.94 -4.45
CA ASN A 110 10.94 -2.53 -4.48
C ASN A 110 11.22 -3.48 -3.30
N SER A 111 10.39 -3.52 -2.26
CA SER A 111 10.48 -4.53 -1.19
C SER A 111 10.41 -5.98 -1.69
N ARG A 112 9.88 -6.20 -2.90
CA ARG A 112 9.85 -7.50 -3.58
C ARG A 112 11.20 -7.91 -4.20
N LEU A 113 12.12 -6.96 -4.37
CA LEU A 113 13.40 -7.19 -5.04
C LEU A 113 14.40 -7.77 -4.03
N PRO A 114 15.33 -8.63 -4.47
CA PRO A 114 16.41 -9.06 -3.60
C PRO A 114 17.23 -7.85 -3.13
N VAL A 115 17.72 -7.91 -1.90
CA VAL A 115 18.71 -6.95 -1.42
C VAL A 115 20.02 -7.25 -2.14
N ASP A 116 20.44 -6.35 -3.02
CA ASP A 116 21.74 -6.38 -3.69
C ASP A 116 22.56 -5.16 -3.24
N ASP A 117 23.76 -5.44 -2.74
CA ASP A 117 24.71 -4.44 -2.25
C ASP A 117 25.40 -3.68 -3.40
N ASN A 118 25.25 -4.13 -4.66
CA ASN A 118 26.00 -3.59 -5.81
C ASN A 118 25.26 -2.56 -6.67
N ASP A 119 23.93 -2.41 -6.50
CA ASP A 119 23.09 -1.55 -7.35
C ASP A 119 22.29 -0.50 -6.54
N GLY A 120 22.91 0.04 -5.49
CA GLY A 120 22.31 1.12 -4.68
C GLY A 120 21.18 0.67 -3.76
N GLY A 121 21.09 -0.64 -3.44
CA GLY A 121 20.19 -1.18 -2.41
C GLY A 121 18.71 -1.13 -2.78
N GLN A 122 18.30 -1.74 -3.90
CA GLN A 122 16.90 -1.66 -4.34
C GLN A 122 15.93 -2.37 -3.38
N GLY A 123 16.30 -3.48 -2.75
CA GLY A 123 15.49 -4.15 -1.72
C GLY A 123 15.73 -3.63 -0.29
N TYR A 124 14.84 -4.00 0.63
CA TYR A 124 15.04 -3.84 2.08
C TYR A 124 14.39 -5.00 2.83
N TRP A 125 14.87 -5.25 4.05
CA TRP A 125 14.31 -6.27 4.93
C TRP A 125 13.35 -5.67 5.95
N ILE A 126 12.33 -6.43 6.31
CA ILE A 126 11.42 -6.14 7.41
C ILE A 126 11.38 -7.37 8.32
N ASP A 127 11.66 -7.16 9.60
CA ASP A 127 11.57 -8.20 10.62
C ASP A 127 10.15 -8.24 11.17
N ILE A 128 9.45 -9.35 10.91
CA ILE A 128 8.07 -9.55 11.28
C ILE A 128 7.99 -10.39 12.53
N ALA A 129 7.50 -9.80 13.61
CA ALA A 129 7.06 -10.53 14.80
C ALA A 129 5.53 -10.63 14.79
N CYS A 130 5.01 -11.71 15.38
CA CYS A 130 3.58 -11.87 15.59
C CYS A 130 3.28 -11.82 17.08
N GLY A 131 2.71 -10.70 17.54
CA GLY A 131 2.45 -10.42 18.94
C GLY A 131 1.08 -10.91 19.42
N SER A 132 0.90 -10.94 20.74
CA SER A 132 -0.37 -11.14 21.43
C SER A 132 -0.95 -9.81 21.90
N ASP A 133 -2.24 -9.78 22.25
CA ASP A 133 -2.89 -8.57 22.80
C ASP A 133 -2.29 -8.10 24.16
N GLN A 134 -1.44 -8.94 24.77
CA GLN A 134 -0.72 -8.60 26.01
C GLN A 134 0.62 -7.92 25.74
N ASP A 135 1.09 -7.92 24.48
CA ASP A 135 2.36 -7.31 24.13
C ASP A 135 2.24 -5.78 24.11
N PRO A 136 3.26 -5.04 24.58
CA PRO A 136 3.22 -3.57 24.66
C PRO A 136 2.89 -2.87 23.33
N ASN A 137 3.28 -3.47 22.21
CA ASN A 137 3.08 -2.91 20.87
C ASN A 137 1.70 -3.26 20.28
N CYS A 138 0.91 -4.12 20.93
CA CYS A 138 -0.35 -4.63 20.37
C CYS A 138 -1.58 -4.15 21.13
N GLY A 139 -1.64 -4.26 22.46
CA GLY A 139 -2.89 -4.02 23.18
C GLY A 139 -4.10 -4.72 22.53
N THR A 140 -5.32 -4.24 22.77
CA THR A 140 -6.55 -4.90 22.28
C THR A 140 -7.14 -4.28 21.00
N SER A 141 -6.64 -3.11 20.59
CA SER A 141 -7.17 -2.35 19.45
C SER A 141 -6.21 -2.22 18.28
N VAL A 142 -4.94 -2.60 18.42
CA VAL A 142 -3.93 -2.43 17.37
C VAL A 142 -3.93 -3.63 16.44
N LEU A 143 -3.84 -3.37 15.14
CA LEU A 143 -3.70 -4.40 14.12
C LEU A 143 -2.24 -4.76 13.93
N ALA A 144 -1.41 -3.74 13.77
CA ALA A 144 0.03 -3.86 13.63
C ALA A 144 0.71 -2.61 14.20
N ALA A 145 2.00 -2.72 14.46
CA ALA A 145 2.83 -1.61 14.87
C ALA A 145 4.21 -1.75 14.26
N THR A 146 4.75 -0.64 13.75
CA THR A 146 6.06 -0.59 13.15
C THR A 146 6.96 0.33 13.95
N SER A 147 8.22 -0.06 14.13
CA SER A 147 9.22 0.86 14.70
C SER A 147 9.68 1.85 13.62
N PRO A 148 9.42 3.16 13.77
CA PRO A 148 9.88 4.15 12.82
C PRO A 148 11.30 4.64 13.16
N LYS A 149 12.01 3.99 14.09
CA LYS A 149 13.33 4.42 14.55
C LYS A 149 14.42 4.09 13.51
N PRO A 150 15.37 5.02 13.23
CA PRO A 150 16.46 4.75 12.30
C PRO A 150 17.25 3.49 12.67
N GLY A 151 17.55 2.66 11.67
CA GLY A 151 18.28 1.40 11.84
C GLY A 151 17.43 0.24 12.38
N GLU A 152 16.13 0.46 12.63
CA GLU A 152 15.18 -0.60 12.96
C GLU A 152 14.26 -0.88 11.77
N SER A 153 13.95 -2.16 11.56
CA SER A 153 13.10 -2.64 10.48
C SER A 153 11.98 -3.55 10.98
N THR A 154 11.57 -3.38 12.24
CA THR A 154 10.64 -4.31 12.88
C THR A 154 9.19 -3.88 12.69
N MET A 155 8.35 -4.84 12.29
CA MET A 155 6.89 -4.74 12.29
C MET A 155 6.32 -5.87 13.15
N VAL A 156 5.38 -5.52 14.03
CA VAL A 156 4.65 -6.47 14.87
C VAL A 156 3.23 -6.58 14.34
N LEU A 157 2.80 -7.79 13.98
CA LEU A 157 1.41 -8.08 13.63
C LEU A 157 0.70 -8.66 14.86
N CYS A 158 -0.38 -8.02 15.31
CA CYS A 158 -1.06 -8.35 16.56
C CYS A 158 -2.18 -9.39 16.35
N ASP A 159 -2.59 -10.10 17.40
CA ASP A 159 -3.63 -11.15 17.29
C ASP A 159 -4.92 -10.63 16.62
N ARG A 160 -5.29 -9.37 16.85
CA ARG A 160 -6.40 -8.69 16.17
C ARG A 160 -6.27 -8.71 14.64
N PHE A 161 -5.08 -8.56 14.06
CA PHE A 161 -4.87 -8.66 12.61
C PHE A 161 -5.24 -10.05 12.06
N PHE A 162 -5.02 -11.11 12.83
CA PHE A 162 -5.27 -12.49 12.42
C PHE A 162 -6.71 -12.95 12.66
N ASN A 163 -7.45 -12.26 13.55
CA ASN A 163 -8.82 -12.58 13.89
C ASN A 163 -9.76 -12.47 12.66
N ALA A 164 -10.55 -13.52 12.40
CA ALA A 164 -11.46 -13.60 11.26
C ALA A 164 -12.62 -12.58 11.32
N ASN A 165 -12.92 -12.05 12.50
CA ASN A 165 -13.99 -11.07 12.72
C ASN A 165 -13.49 -9.62 12.65
N THR A 166 -12.17 -9.40 12.54
CA THR A 166 -11.61 -8.05 12.40
C THR A 166 -11.94 -7.52 11.02
N VAL A 167 -12.83 -6.53 10.98
CA VAL A 167 -13.35 -5.93 9.74
C VAL A 167 -12.24 -5.50 8.80
N GLN A 168 -11.20 -4.85 9.31
CA GLN A 168 -10.11 -4.25 8.54
C GLN A 168 -9.19 -5.27 7.84
N THR A 169 -9.13 -6.51 8.34
CA THR A 169 -8.13 -7.50 7.89
C THR A 169 -8.75 -8.88 7.59
N LYS A 170 -10.08 -8.98 7.54
CA LYS A 170 -10.77 -10.25 7.27
C LYS A 170 -10.69 -10.68 5.81
N GLN A 171 -10.41 -9.76 4.88
CA GLN A 171 -10.28 -10.05 3.46
C GLN A 171 -8.81 -9.94 3.01
N ASP A 172 -8.50 -10.69 1.95
CA ASP A 172 -7.34 -10.53 1.08
C ASP A 172 -7.85 -10.07 -0.30
N LEU A 173 -6.98 -9.51 -1.16
CA LEU A 173 -7.40 -8.99 -2.48
C LEU A 173 -8.08 -10.05 -3.37
N ASP A 174 -7.70 -11.31 -3.22
CA ASP A 174 -8.26 -12.45 -3.97
C ASP A 174 -9.37 -13.20 -3.23
N THR A 175 -9.80 -12.74 -2.05
CA THR A 175 -10.91 -13.38 -1.31
C THR A 175 -12.21 -13.33 -2.11
N LYS A 176 -12.42 -12.26 -2.88
CA LYS A 176 -13.53 -12.15 -3.83
C LYS A 176 -12.97 -11.98 -5.24
N LYS A 177 -13.75 -12.43 -6.23
CA LYS A 177 -13.41 -12.18 -7.64
C LYS A 177 -13.67 -10.71 -7.96
N ILE A 178 -12.84 -10.14 -8.83
CA ILE A 178 -13.16 -8.90 -9.54
C ILE A 178 -14.40 -9.15 -10.42
N GLY A 179 -15.38 -8.26 -10.33
CA GLY A 179 -16.63 -8.34 -11.10
C GLY A 179 -17.84 -7.82 -10.33
N THR A 180 -18.97 -7.74 -11.02
CA THR A 180 -20.19 -7.06 -10.56
C THR A 180 -21.24 -8.00 -9.95
N ARG A 181 -21.00 -9.32 -9.93
CA ARG A 181 -21.97 -10.30 -9.41
C ARG A 181 -22.01 -10.28 -7.88
N ARG A 182 -23.12 -10.77 -7.31
CA ARG A 182 -23.25 -10.92 -5.85
C ARG A 182 -22.07 -11.68 -5.26
N GLY A 183 -21.44 -11.11 -4.23
CA GLY A 183 -20.25 -11.66 -3.57
C GLY A 183 -18.92 -11.32 -4.24
N GLN A 184 -18.91 -10.50 -5.30
CA GLN A 184 -17.70 -9.98 -5.95
C GLN A 184 -17.38 -8.55 -5.48
N TRP A 185 -16.18 -8.06 -5.83
CA TRP A 185 -15.70 -6.75 -5.35
C TRP A 185 -16.42 -5.54 -5.96
N CYS A 186 -16.83 -5.61 -7.23
CA CYS A 186 -17.24 -4.45 -8.02
C CYS A 186 -18.77 -4.31 -8.12
N GLN A 187 -19.50 -4.69 -7.07
CA GLN A 187 -20.96 -4.63 -7.05
C GLN A 187 -21.44 -3.17 -7.00
N THR A 188 -22.34 -2.80 -7.90
CA THR A 188 -23.00 -1.48 -7.92
C THR A 188 -23.96 -1.33 -6.75
N GLY A 189 -23.86 -0.22 -6.00
CA GLY A 189 -24.81 0.15 -4.95
C GLY A 189 -24.54 -0.43 -3.56
N GLU A 190 -23.52 -1.27 -3.39
CA GLU A 190 -23.05 -1.70 -2.07
C GLU A 190 -22.21 -0.60 -1.41
N LYS A 191 -22.41 -0.37 -0.11
CA LYS A 191 -21.57 0.56 0.66
C LYS A 191 -20.16 -0.02 0.73
N PHE A 192 -19.25 0.66 0.03
CA PHE A 192 -17.78 0.57 0.02
C PHE A 192 -17.16 -0.36 1.10
N PRO A 193 -16.77 -1.62 0.79
CA PRO A 193 -16.07 -2.50 1.73
C PRO A 193 -14.53 -2.48 1.58
N PHE A 194 -13.94 -1.46 0.95
CA PHE A 194 -12.57 -1.57 0.41
C PHE A 194 -11.47 -1.60 1.48
N PHE A 195 -11.68 -0.96 2.62
CA PHE A 195 -10.69 -0.91 3.70
C PHE A 195 -10.68 -2.17 4.60
N GLU A 196 -11.25 -3.28 4.12
CA GLU A 196 -11.32 -4.57 4.82
C GLU A 196 -10.21 -5.56 4.40
N VAL A 197 -9.17 -5.07 3.72
CA VAL A 197 -8.10 -5.88 3.10
C VAL A 197 -6.84 -5.85 3.97
N ALA A 198 -6.33 -7.02 4.37
CA ALA A 198 -5.14 -7.12 5.21
C ALA A 198 -3.87 -6.50 4.58
N GLY A 199 -3.76 -6.53 3.25
CA GLY A 199 -2.69 -5.87 2.51
C GLY A 199 -2.66 -4.35 2.65
N LEU A 200 -3.79 -3.70 2.94
CA LEU A 200 -3.84 -2.27 3.27
C LEU A 200 -3.04 -1.97 4.53
N THR A 201 -3.27 -2.73 5.60
CA THR A 201 -2.54 -2.58 6.87
C THR A 201 -1.05 -2.78 6.65
N ILE A 202 -0.62 -3.80 5.90
CA ILE A 202 0.81 -3.99 5.62
C ILE A 202 1.39 -2.82 4.84
N PHE A 203 0.68 -2.30 3.83
CA PHE A 203 1.12 -1.13 3.08
C PHE A 203 1.30 0.09 3.99
N HIS A 204 0.29 0.36 4.83
CA HIS A 204 0.31 1.42 5.82
C HIS A 204 1.56 1.31 6.71
N GLU A 205 1.77 0.16 7.32
CA GLU A 205 2.89 -0.08 8.23
C GLU A 205 4.26 0.05 7.54
N MET A 206 4.37 -0.35 6.27
CA MET A 206 5.60 -0.17 5.50
C MET A 206 5.98 1.32 5.35
N THR A 207 5.02 2.23 5.34
CA THR A 207 5.30 3.68 5.23
C THR A 207 5.86 4.28 6.52
N HIS A 208 5.61 3.66 7.68
CA HIS A 208 6.18 4.09 8.96
C HIS A 208 7.68 3.80 9.08
N LEU A 209 8.22 2.86 8.30
CA LEU A 209 9.63 2.52 8.37
C LEU A 209 10.51 3.72 7.98
N HIS A 210 11.47 4.07 8.85
CA HIS A 210 12.42 5.15 8.60
C HIS A 210 13.11 5.02 7.24
N ASP A 211 13.65 3.83 6.97
CA ASP A 211 14.41 3.56 5.74
C ASP A 211 13.54 3.71 4.49
N VAL A 212 12.25 3.37 4.59
CA VAL A 212 11.30 3.51 3.47
C VAL A 212 11.06 4.99 3.19
N GLY A 213 10.73 5.78 4.22
CA GLY A 213 10.53 7.21 4.10
C GLY A 213 11.78 7.95 3.61
N GLN A 214 12.95 7.63 4.17
CA GLN A 214 14.21 8.23 3.78
C GLN A 214 14.55 7.94 2.31
N ARG A 215 14.42 6.68 1.86
CA ARG A 215 14.64 6.30 0.45
C ARG A 215 13.63 6.97 -0.49
N ALA A 216 12.41 7.23 0.00
CA ALA A 216 11.40 7.98 -0.73
C ALA A 216 11.69 9.49 -0.78
N GLY A 217 12.66 9.99 -0.02
CA GLY A 217 13.05 11.40 0.05
C GLY A 217 12.32 12.21 1.11
N LEU A 218 11.62 11.58 2.06
CA LEU A 218 11.09 12.28 3.23
C LEU A 218 12.25 12.75 4.12
N THR A 219 12.10 13.96 4.65
CA THR A 219 13.08 14.50 5.60
C THR A 219 12.78 13.95 6.97
N ALA A 220 13.83 13.55 7.71
CA ALA A 220 13.66 13.12 9.08
C ALA A 220 13.16 14.28 9.95
N ARG A 221 12.14 14.02 10.77
CA ARG A 221 11.53 14.97 11.69
C ARG A 221 11.50 14.41 13.11
N PRO A 222 11.45 15.26 14.15
CA PRO A 222 11.34 14.80 15.52
C PRO A 222 10.11 13.92 15.72
N ASP A 223 10.32 12.68 16.16
CA ASP A 223 9.26 11.79 16.63
C ASP A 223 9.02 12.04 18.13
N PRO A 224 7.76 12.01 18.62
CA PRO A 224 7.44 12.09 20.05
C PRO A 224 8.22 11.10 20.94
N ASP A 225 8.69 9.99 20.37
CA ASP A 225 9.44 8.95 21.06
C ASP A 225 10.94 9.28 21.25
N GLY A 226 11.39 10.49 20.87
CA GLY A 226 12.70 11.05 21.23
C GLY A 226 13.84 10.78 20.22
N TYR A 227 13.50 10.50 18.96
CA TYR A 227 14.44 10.35 17.85
C TYR A 227 13.88 11.01 16.58
N ASP A 228 14.73 11.31 15.61
CA ASP A 228 14.27 11.81 14.32
C ASP A 228 13.92 10.64 13.40
N SER A 229 12.77 10.71 12.73
CA SER A 229 12.32 9.71 11.76
C SER A 229 11.83 10.32 10.45
N ALA A 230 12.14 9.66 9.33
CA ALA A 230 11.57 9.94 8.02
C ALA A 230 10.32 9.09 7.73
N GLY A 231 9.91 8.22 8.67
CA GLY A 231 8.67 7.45 8.56
C GLY A 231 7.44 8.36 8.53
N THR A 232 6.37 7.90 7.89
CA THR A 232 5.06 8.55 8.01
C THR A 232 4.51 8.38 9.43
N VAL A 233 3.46 9.10 9.78
CA VAL A 233 2.76 9.03 11.06
C VAL A 233 1.27 8.78 10.86
N ASP A 234 0.61 8.37 11.93
CA ASP A 234 -0.84 8.34 12.03
C ASP A 234 -1.35 9.66 12.58
N VAL A 235 -1.97 10.49 11.75
CA VAL A 235 -2.43 11.83 12.17
C VAL A 235 -3.47 11.79 13.29
N TYR A 236 -4.25 10.71 13.37
CA TYR A 236 -5.24 10.47 14.43
C TYR A 236 -4.61 10.01 15.76
N VAL A 237 -3.33 9.60 15.77
CA VAL A 237 -2.60 9.20 16.98
C VAL A 237 -1.55 10.25 17.37
N LYS A 238 -0.62 10.54 16.46
CA LYS A 238 0.57 11.38 16.70
C LYS A 238 0.37 12.86 16.33
N GLY A 239 -0.80 13.26 15.82
CA GLY A 239 -1.14 14.67 15.60
C GLY A 239 -1.17 15.49 16.90
N GLY A 240 -1.11 16.82 16.79
CA GLY A 240 -1.34 17.71 17.93
C GLY A 240 -2.75 17.54 18.51
N ASP A 241 -2.99 18.03 19.74
CA ASP A 241 -4.32 17.95 20.38
C ASP A 241 -5.44 18.54 19.52
N ASP A 242 -5.16 19.62 18.80
CA ASP A 242 -6.14 20.24 17.91
C ASP A 242 -6.37 19.43 16.63
N ASP A 243 -5.32 18.83 16.05
CA ASP A 243 -5.44 17.93 14.90
C ASP A 243 -6.32 16.73 15.27
N ARG A 244 -6.05 16.08 16.41
CA ARG A 244 -6.81 14.90 16.85
C ARG A 244 -8.31 15.18 17.01
N LYS A 245 -8.71 16.38 17.43
CA LYS A 245 -10.14 16.77 17.52
C LYS A 245 -10.83 16.78 16.16
N HIS A 246 -10.11 17.10 15.08
CA HIS A 246 -10.67 17.09 13.74
C HIS A 246 -10.91 15.66 13.21
N TYR A 247 -10.24 14.67 13.77
CA TYR A 247 -10.33 13.26 13.35
C TYR A 247 -11.11 12.38 14.33
N ASP A 248 -11.67 12.95 15.41
CA ASP A 248 -12.36 12.18 16.43
C ASP A 248 -13.58 11.43 15.86
N GLY A 249 -13.67 10.14 16.18
CA GLY A 249 -14.72 9.25 15.69
C GLY A 249 -14.65 8.89 14.19
N MET A 250 -13.60 9.30 13.47
CA MET A 250 -13.39 8.93 12.07
C MET A 250 -12.63 7.60 11.94
N GLU A 251 -12.98 6.79 10.94
CA GLU A 251 -12.12 5.69 10.52
C GLU A 251 -10.82 6.23 9.89
N PRO A 252 -9.71 5.47 9.90
CA PRO A 252 -8.41 5.96 9.40
C PRO A 252 -8.48 6.58 8.00
N TRP A 253 -9.14 5.93 7.04
CA TRP A 253 -9.27 6.43 5.68
C TRP A 253 -10.09 7.74 5.59
N GLN A 254 -11.07 7.92 6.49
CA GLN A 254 -11.86 9.15 6.58
C GLN A 254 -11.00 10.28 7.12
N ALA A 255 -10.21 10.01 8.17
CA ALA A 255 -9.26 10.97 8.71
C ALA A 255 -8.21 11.38 7.65
N ALA A 256 -7.74 10.44 6.83
CA ALA A 256 -6.81 10.73 5.74
C ALA A 256 -7.41 11.63 4.64
N ARG A 257 -8.69 11.42 4.27
CA ARG A 257 -9.39 12.33 3.35
C ARG A 257 -9.70 13.68 3.98
N GLU A 258 -10.07 13.70 5.26
CA GLU A 258 -10.31 14.93 6.00
C GLU A 258 -9.03 15.78 6.10
N LEU A 259 -7.88 15.15 6.34
CA LEU A 259 -6.57 15.81 6.31
C LEU A 259 -6.33 16.53 4.98
N LYS A 260 -6.59 15.87 3.85
CA LYS A 260 -6.49 16.48 2.52
C LYS A 260 -7.46 17.67 2.38
N ARG A 261 -8.71 17.50 2.80
CA ARG A 261 -9.73 18.55 2.75
C ARG A 261 -9.33 19.78 3.56
N LEU A 262 -8.76 19.60 4.75
CA LEU A 262 -8.29 20.69 5.61
C LEU A 262 -7.10 21.44 4.98
N TRP A 263 -6.14 20.72 4.40
CA TRP A 263 -5.05 21.34 3.65
C TRP A 263 -5.54 22.13 2.43
N ASP A 264 -6.50 21.60 1.68
CA ASP A 264 -7.12 22.32 0.55
C ASP A 264 -7.81 23.61 1.00
N ALA A 265 -8.56 23.54 2.11
CA ALA A 265 -9.22 24.71 2.69
C ALA A 265 -8.19 25.78 3.11
N TYR A 266 -7.11 25.38 3.79
CA TYR A 266 -6.04 26.29 4.18
C TYR A 266 -5.29 26.91 2.98
N ASN A 267 -5.02 26.10 1.96
CA ASN A 267 -4.32 26.58 0.76
C ASN A 267 -5.19 27.55 -0.06
N ALA A 268 -6.51 27.37 -0.05
CA ALA A 268 -7.46 28.29 -0.66
C ALA A 268 -7.66 29.57 0.17
N ASP A 269 -7.65 29.45 1.49
CA ASP A 269 -7.83 30.54 2.45
C ASP A 269 -6.98 30.30 3.71
N ASN A 270 -5.90 31.06 3.85
CA ASN A 270 -4.94 30.90 4.94
C ASN A 270 -5.48 31.31 6.33
N SER A 271 -6.72 31.78 6.42
CA SER A 271 -7.44 32.00 7.68
C SER A 271 -8.11 30.73 8.23
N GLN A 272 -8.21 29.68 7.40
CA GLN A 272 -8.73 28.38 7.83
C GLN A 272 -7.73 27.63 8.71
N TYR A 273 -8.20 26.55 9.33
CA TYR A 273 -7.34 25.66 10.13
C TYR A 273 -6.21 25.07 9.28
N LYS A 274 -4.97 25.17 9.77
CA LYS A 274 -3.80 24.56 9.16
C LYS A 274 -3.47 23.25 9.89
N PRO A 275 -3.62 22.08 9.25
CA PRO A 275 -3.14 20.83 9.84
C PRO A 275 -1.64 20.88 10.11
N THR A 276 -1.18 20.17 11.16
CA THR A 276 0.27 20.16 11.47
C THR A 276 1.05 19.15 10.65
N THR A 277 0.37 18.08 10.19
CA THR A 277 0.99 17.01 9.41
C THR A 277 0.66 17.15 7.93
N PRO A 278 1.65 17.21 7.02
CA PRO A 278 1.42 17.12 5.58
C PRO A 278 0.74 15.83 5.16
N THR A 279 -0.02 15.85 4.07
CA THR A 279 -0.64 14.67 3.45
C THR A 279 0.38 13.57 3.11
N THR A 280 1.56 13.95 2.64
CA THR A 280 2.70 13.07 2.33
C THR A 280 3.41 12.49 3.56
N GLU A 281 3.00 12.89 4.75
CA GLU A 281 3.54 12.38 6.00
C GLU A 281 2.52 11.50 6.75
N ASN A 282 1.32 11.30 6.19
CA ASN A 282 0.29 10.44 6.77
C ASN A 282 0.31 9.03 6.15
N ALA A 283 0.47 7.99 6.97
CA ALA A 283 0.58 6.60 6.50
C ALA A 283 -0.66 6.14 5.76
N GLU A 284 -1.83 6.42 6.34
CA GLU A 284 -3.10 5.98 5.78
C GLU A 284 -3.43 6.62 4.43
N SER A 285 -2.96 7.85 4.17
CA SER A 285 -3.13 8.50 2.86
C SER A 285 -2.52 7.67 1.73
N TYR A 286 -1.35 7.07 1.94
CA TYR A 286 -0.68 6.22 0.95
C TYR A 286 -1.43 4.91 0.74
N ALA A 287 -1.72 4.22 1.83
CA ALA A 287 -2.34 2.91 1.81
C ALA A 287 -3.74 2.99 1.17
N ALA A 288 -4.54 3.96 1.60
CA ALA A 288 -5.89 4.18 1.11
C ALA A 288 -5.91 4.56 -0.38
N ALA A 289 -5.07 5.50 -0.81
CA ALA A 289 -4.98 5.90 -2.22
C ALA A 289 -4.57 4.73 -3.14
N ALA A 290 -3.60 3.91 -2.70
CA ALA A 290 -3.15 2.74 -3.49
C ALA A 290 -4.24 1.67 -3.61
N LEU A 291 -4.98 1.41 -2.53
CA LEU A 291 -6.12 0.50 -2.50
C LEU A 291 -7.26 0.99 -3.38
N GLU A 292 -7.62 2.27 -3.27
CA GLU A 292 -8.63 2.88 -4.13
C GLU A 292 -8.25 2.77 -5.60
N PHE A 293 -7.00 3.08 -5.95
CA PHE A 293 -6.55 2.97 -7.34
C PHE A 293 -6.61 1.53 -7.87
N TYR A 294 -6.29 0.55 -7.04
CA TYR A 294 -6.46 -0.86 -7.39
C TYR A 294 -7.91 -1.16 -7.81
N PHE A 295 -8.89 -0.75 -7.00
CA PHE A 295 -10.29 -1.00 -7.33
C PHE A 295 -10.80 -0.14 -8.47
N LEU A 296 -10.37 1.13 -8.57
CA LEU A 296 -10.69 2.00 -9.71
C LEU A 296 -10.29 1.33 -11.04
N ARG A 297 -9.07 0.79 -11.10
CA ARG A 297 -8.55 0.05 -12.25
C ARG A 297 -9.31 -1.24 -12.53
N PHE A 298 -9.40 -2.13 -11.54
CA PHE A 298 -9.90 -3.49 -11.80
C PHE A 298 -11.42 -3.58 -11.85
N CYS A 299 -12.13 -2.66 -11.22
CA CYS A 299 -13.58 -2.56 -11.32
C CYS A 299 -14.05 -1.67 -12.48
N GLU A 300 -13.12 -1.09 -13.24
CA GLU A 300 -13.41 -0.18 -14.36
C GLU A 300 -14.36 0.96 -13.94
N TRP A 301 -14.10 1.52 -12.77
CA TRP A 301 -14.89 2.61 -12.23
C TRP A 301 -14.33 3.96 -12.69
N ASP A 302 -15.21 4.89 -13.03
CA ASP A 302 -14.81 6.24 -13.44
C ASP A 302 -14.46 7.13 -12.25
N THR A 303 -15.06 6.85 -11.10
CA THR A 303 -14.80 7.57 -9.86
C THR A 303 -15.01 6.65 -8.67
N ILE A 304 -14.23 6.90 -7.62
CA ILE A 304 -14.55 6.37 -6.30
C ILE A 304 -15.33 7.45 -5.59
N LEU A 305 -16.60 7.18 -5.30
CA LEU A 305 -17.41 8.17 -4.60
C LEU A 305 -16.94 8.29 -3.14
N PRO A 306 -16.99 9.51 -2.58
CA PRO A 306 -16.63 9.75 -1.20
C PRO A 306 -17.42 8.91 -0.18
#